data_AF-H0U098-F1
#
_entry.id   AF-H0U098-F1
#
_cell.length_a   1.000
_cell.length_b   1.000
_cell.length_c   1.000
_cell.angle_alpha   90.00
_cell.angle_beta   90.00
_cell.angle_gamma   90.00
#
_symmetry.space_group_name_H-M   'P 1'
#
loop_
_entity.id
_entity.type
_entity.pdbx_description
1 polymer ?
#
loop_
_entity_poly.entity_id
_entity_poly.type
_entity_poly.pdbx_seq_one_letter_code
_entity_poly.pdbx_strand_id
1 'polypeptide(L)'
;MHRYVAQANIDHYLSLLHGGDLTADNRSTITQLLLGEEDKLSRDLEHLEFAESRAAESRDRVNRLRKLRDAFEEGSPDRAQADRVLANVEAIHKLMEQFCHHMRQRVNSRGL
;
A
#
# COMPACT_ATOMS: atom_id res chain seq x y z
N MET A 1 -0.65 0.72 15.14
CA MET A 1 -0.79 -0.29 16.21
C MET A 1 -0.36 -1.69 15.77
N HIS A 2 -0.97 -2.31 14.74
CA HIS A 2 -0.69 -3.73 14.39
C HIS A 2 0.76 -4.11 13.99
N ARG A 3 1.53 -3.30 13.24
CA ARG A 3 2.96 -3.62 12.94
C ARG A 3 3.91 -3.33 14.10
N TYR A 4 3.64 -2.34 14.95
CA TYR A 4 4.40 -2.17 16.19
C TYR A 4 4.19 -3.36 17.12
N VAL A 5 2.94 -3.85 17.19
CA VAL A 5 2.64 -5.10 17.88
C VAL A 5 3.35 -6.27 17.20
N ALA A 6 3.32 -6.37 15.87
CA ALA A 6 4.01 -7.44 15.14
C ALA A 6 5.55 -7.38 15.31
N GLN A 7 6.18 -6.21 15.24
CA GLN A 7 7.62 -6.01 15.48
C GLN A 7 7.97 -6.32 16.94
N ALA A 8 7.22 -5.80 17.91
CA ALA A 8 7.43 -6.13 19.31
C ALA A 8 7.22 -7.63 19.59
N ASN A 9 6.28 -8.27 18.89
CA ASN A 9 6.07 -9.71 18.95
C ASN A 9 7.24 -10.47 18.30
N ILE A 10 7.75 -10.02 17.16
CA ILE A 10 8.95 -10.57 16.50
C ILE A 10 10.14 -10.49 17.46
N ASP A 11 10.43 -9.30 18.00
CA ASP A 11 11.51 -9.08 18.96
C ASP A 11 11.35 -9.97 20.21
N HIS A 12 10.12 -10.09 20.71
CA HIS A 12 9.79 -10.96 21.84
C HIS A 12 10.01 -12.44 21.53
N TYR A 13 9.51 -12.94 20.39
CA TYR A 13 9.67 -14.33 19.99
C TYR A 13 11.14 -14.68 19.69
N LEU A 14 11.89 -13.77 19.05
CA LEU A 14 13.34 -13.92 18.88
C LEU A 14 14.06 -13.99 20.22
N SER A 15 13.71 -13.11 21.17
CA SER A 15 14.27 -13.15 22.52
C SER A 15 13.98 -14.46 23.24
N LEU A 16 12.77 -15.02 23.10
CA LEU A 16 12.42 -16.32 23.67
C LEU A 16 13.21 -17.46 23.00
N LEU A 17 13.35 -17.45 21.67
CA LEU A 17 14.09 -18.46 20.92
C LEU A 17 15.59 -18.47 21.23
N HIS A 18 16.15 -17.30 21.58
CA HIS A 18 17.52 -17.14 22.06
C HIS A 18 17.70 -17.59 23.52
N GLY A 19 16.62 -17.76 24.28
CA GLY A 19 16.64 -18.37 25.61
C GLY A 19 17.03 -19.86 25.55
N GLY A 20 17.85 -20.30 26.50
CA GLY A 20 18.40 -21.66 26.54
C GLY A 20 17.42 -22.76 26.95
N ASP A 21 16.33 -22.42 27.66
CA ASP A 21 15.44 -23.39 28.33
C ASP A 21 14.10 -23.60 27.60
N LEU A 22 14.15 -23.89 26.29
CA LEU A 22 12.95 -24.26 25.53
C LEU A 22 12.91 -25.75 25.23
N THR A 23 11.80 -26.40 25.56
CA THR A 23 11.46 -27.71 25.00
C THR A 23 11.32 -27.61 23.48
N ALA A 24 11.51 -28.73 22.77
CA ALA A 24 11.36 -28.76 21.32
C ALA A 24 9.97 -28.29 20.85
N ASP A 25 8.93 -28.63 21.61
CA ASP A 25 7.54 -28.25 21.31
C ASP A 25 7.29 -26.73 21.47
N ASN A 26 7.80 -26.14 22.56
CA ASN A 26 7.73 -24.69 22.77
C ASN A 26 8.53 -23.93 21.69
N ARG A 27 9.70 -24.44 21.31
CA ARG A 27 10.52 -23.85 20.24
C ARG A 27 9.80 -23.89 18.89
N SER A 28 9.11 -25.00 18.57
CA SER A 28 8.30 -25.12 17.36
C SER A 28 7.15 -24.10 17.34
N THR A 29 6.42 -24.00 18.45
CA THR A 29 5.29 -23.06 18.59
C THR A 29 5.72 -21.61 18.44
N ILE A 30 6.80 -21.19 19.12
CA ILE A 30 7.31 -19.82 19.03
C ILE A 30 7.78 -19.49 17.61
N THR A 31 8.40 -20.45 16.91
CA THR A 31 8.79 -20.29 15.50
C THR A 31 7.57 -20.05 14.59
N GLN A 32 6.47 -20.78 14.79
CA GLN A 32 5.25 -20.56 14.01
C GLN A 32 4.63 -19.18 14.27
N LEU A 33 4.63 -18.73 15.53
CA LEU A 33 4.13 -17.39 15.88
C LEU A 33 4.99 -16.29 15.27
N LEU A 34 6.31 -16.45 15.27
CA LEU A 34 7.26 -15.55 14.61
C LEU A 34 6.95 -15.41 13.11
N LEU A 35 6.83 -16.53 12.39
CA LEU A 35 6.50 -16.54 10.96
C LEU A 35 5.17 -15.86 10.68
N GLY A 36 4.17 -16.05 11.56
CA GLY A 36 2.86 -15.41 11.43
C GLY A 36 2.92 -13.88 11.58
N GLU A 37 3.82 -13.33 12.39
CA GLU A 37 4.02 -11.89 12.50
C GLU A 37 4.83 -11.33 11.32
N GLU A 38 5.86 -12.03 10.87
CA GLU A 38 6.62 -11.66 9.66
C GLU A 38 5.72 -11.61 8.42
N ASP A 39 4.85 -12.60 8.24
CA ASP A 39 3.91 -12.67 7.13
C ASP A 39 2.91 -11.49 7.13
N LYS A 40 2.45 -11.04 8.31
CA LYS A 40 1.60 -9.83 8.41
C LYS A 40 2.33 -8.58 7.93
N LEU A 41 3.62 -8.45 8.24
CA LEU A 41 4.43 -7.31 7.79
C LEU A 41 4.64 -7.34 6.27
N SER A 42 4.90 -8.52 5.71
CA SER A 42 5.06 -8.72 4.26
C SER A 42 3.78 -8.33 3.50
N ARG A 43 2.61 -8.80 3.93
CA ARG A 43 1.33 -8.45 3.28
C ARG A 43 1.04 -6.94 3.27
N ASP A 44 1.41 -6.24 4.34
CA ASP A 44 1.21 -4.78 4.41
C ASP A 44 2.12 -4.02 3.42
N LEU A 45 3.33 -4.51 3.17
CA LEU A 45 4.25 -3.97 2.17
C LEU A 45 3.79 -4.29 0.74
N GLU A 46 3.39 -5.53 0.47
CA GLU A 46 2.84 -5.95 -0.84
C GLU A 46 1.60 -5.13 -1.22
N HIS A 47 0.69 -4.90 -0.27
CA HIS A 47 -0.48 -4.06 -0.50
C HIS A 47 -0.08 -2.61 -0.80
N LEU A 48 0.94 -2.08 -0.13
CA LEU A 48 1.45 -0.73 -0.39
C LEU A 48 2.02 -0.63 -1.82
N GLU A 49 2.90 -1.55 -2.19
CA GLU A 49 3.49 -1.61 -3.53
C GLU A 49 2.41 -1.71 -4.62
N PHE A 50 1.41 -2.58 -4.40
CA PHE A 50 0.29 -2.73 -5.33
C PHE A 50 -0.45 -1.41 -5.54
N ALA A 51 -0.80 -0.70 -4.47
CA ALA A 51 -1.51 0.56 -4.63
C ALA A 51 -0.65 1.66 -5.25
N GLU A 52 0.64 1.72 -4.92
CA GLU A 52 1.57 2.67 -5.52
C GLU A 52 1.69 2.46 -7.03
N SER A 53 1.81 1.21 -7.47
CA SER A 53 1.79 0.83 -8.88
C SER A 53 0.50 1.29 -9.55
N ARG A 54 -0.66 1.00 -8.94
CA ARG A 54 -1.97 1.42 -9.47
C ARG A 54 -2.13 2.93 -9.52
N ALA A 55 -1.61 3.67 -8.54
CA ALA A 55 -1.63 5.13 -8.54
C ALA A 55 -0.73 5.71 -9.64
N ALA A 56 0.42 5.10 -9.92
CA ALA A 56 1.29 5.48 -11.04
C ALA A 56 0.59 5.25 -12.39
N GLU A 57 0.00 4.08 -12.62
CA GLU A 57 -0.78 3.79 -13.84
C GLU A 57 -1.94 4.78 -14.03
N SER A 58 -2.62 5.12 -12.93
CA SER A 58 -3.71 6.10 -12.91
C SER A 58 -3.23 7.51 -13.29
N ARG A 59 -2.05 7.92 -12.80
CA ARG A 59 -1.41 9.19 -13.18
C ARG A 59 -1.11 9.25 -14.68
N ASP A 60 -0.57 8.16 -15.24
CA ASP A 60 -0.30 8.07 -16.68
C ASP A 60 -1.56 8.12 -17.51
N ARG A 61 -2.65 7.53 -17.03
CA ARG A 61 -3.97 7.63 -17.67
C ARG A 61 -4.50 9.06 -17.65
N VAL A 62 -4.43 9.76 -16.52
CA VAL A 62 -4.81 11.18 -16.41
C VAL A 62 -4.01 12.02 -17.41
N ASN A 63 -2.68 11.84 -17.44
CA ASN A 63 -1.81 12.59 -18.35
C ASN A 63 -2.13 12.34 -19.83
N ARG A 64 -2.44 11.08 -20.20
CA ARG A 64 -2.88 10.74 -21.56
C ARG A 64 -4.21 11.41 -21.92
N LEU A 65 -5.18 11.39 -21.01
CA LEU A 65 -6.48 12.02 -21.22
C LEU A 65 -6.39 13.54 -21.31
N ARG A 66 -5.52 14.19 -20.53
CA ARG A 66 -5.22 15.62 -20.67
C ARG A 66 -4.71 15.95 -22.07
N LYS A 67 -3.70 15.21 -22.54
CA LYS A 67 -3.16 15.40 -23.90
C LYS A 67 -4.22 15.20 -24.98
N LEU A 68 -5.10 14.20 -24.83
CA LEU A 68 -6.20 13.96 -25.77
C LEU A 68 -7.21 15.12 -25.74
N ARG A 69 -7.60 15.58 -24.55
CA ARG A 69 -8.47 16.75 -24.38
C ARG A 69 -7.87 17.97 -25.07
N ASP A 70 -6.59 18.23 -24.86
CA ASP A 70 -5.87 19.37 -25.42
C ASP A 70 -5.76 19.32 -26.96
N ALA A 71 -5.90 18.14 -27.58
CA ALA A 71 -5.90 17.97 -29.03
C ALA A 71 -7.24 18.35 -29.70
N PHE A 72 -8.34 18.43 -28.94
CA PHE A 72 -9.63 18.88 -29.46
C PHE A 72 -9.72 20.40 -29.47
N GLU A 73 -10.42 20.94 -30.47
CA GLU A 73 -10.70 22.37 -30.59
C GLU A 73 -11.44 22.91 -29.36
N GLU A 74 -11.09 24.12 -28.93
CA GLU A 74 -11.75 24.77 -27.80
C GLU A 74 -13.24 25.01 -28.09
N GLY A 75 -14.08 24.70 -27.11
CA GLY A 75 -15.54 24.80 -27.25
C GLY A 75 -16.19 23.67 -28.07
N SER A 76 -15.41 22.76 -28.67
CA SER A 76 -15.97 21.63 -29.40
C SER A 76 -16.73 20.65 -28.48
N PRO A 77 -17.79 19.99 -28.98
CA PRO A 77 -18.48 18.94 -28.23
C PRO A 77 -17.54 17.81 -27.78
N ASP A 78 -16.55 17.46 -28.61
CA ASP A 78 -15.56 16.43 -28.30
C ASP A 78 -14.67 16.83 -27.13
N ARG A 79 -14.21 18.10 -27.09
CA ARG A 79 -13.47 18.62 -25.94
C ARG A 79 -14.31 18.62 -24.67
N ALA A 80 -15.58 19.05 -24.76
CA ALA A 80 -16.48 19.04 -23.61
C ALA A 80 -16.73 17.63 -23.08
N GLN A 81 -16.82 16.63 -23.96
CA GLN A 81 -16.92 15.23 -23.55
C GLN A 81 -15.61 14.72 -22.94
N ALA A 82 -14.46 15.07 -23.52
CA ALA A 82 -13.14 14.73 -22.97
C ALA A 82 -12.92 15.35 -21.59
N ASP A 83 -13.36 16.59 -21.35
CA ASP A 83 -13.29 17.25 -20.04
C ASP A 83 -14.10 16.49 -18.98
N ARG A 84 -15.30 16.01 -19.30
CA ARG A 84 -16.12 15.20 -18.36
C ARG A 84 -15.43 13.89 -18.00
N VAL A 85 -14.87 13.20 -18.99
CA VAL A 85 -14.14 11.94 -18.77
C VAL A 85 -12.89 12.19 -17.94
N LEU A 86 -12.14 13.24 -18.26
CA LEU A 86 -10.95 13.64 -17.52
C LEU A 86 -11.28 13.95 -16.06
N ALA A 87 -12.31 14.75 -15.79
CA ALA A 87 -12.74 15.09 -14.43
C ALA A 87 -13.09 13.84 -13.60
N ASN A 88 -13.78 12.87 -14.21
CA ASN A 88 -14.08 11.61 -13.54
C ASN A 88 -12.82 10.80 -13.23
N VAL A 89 -11.89 10.69 -14.17
CA VAL A 89 -10.63 9.95 -13.97
C VAL A 89 -9.72 10.65 -12.96
N GLU A 90 -9.70 11.98 -12.92
CA GLU A 90 -8.98 12.77 -11.92
C GLU A 90 -9.56 12.57 -10.50
N ALA A 91 -10.89 12.48 -10.37
CA ALA A 91 -11.53 12.16 -9.10
C ALA A 91 -11.12 10.77 -8.59
N ILE A 92 -11.12 9.77 -9.49
CA ILE A 92 -10.66 8.41 -9.16
C ILE A 92 -9.17 8.42 -8.79
N HIS A 93 -8.33 9.12 -9.56
CA HIS A 93 -6.91 9.24 -9.27
C HIS A 93 -6.65 9.81 -7.88
N LYS A 94 -7.36 10.88 -7.50
CA LYS A 94 -7.26 11.49 -6.18
C LYS A 94 -7.59 10.51 -5.05
N LEU A 95 -8.62 9.67 -5.22
CA LEU A 95 -8.95 8.63 -4.24
C LEU A 95 -7.82 7.60 -4.10
N MET A 96 -7.20 7.20 -5.22
CA MET A 96 -6.06 6.28 -5.20
C MET A 96 -4.83 6.89 -4.53
N GLU A 97 -4.55 8.18 -4.76
CA GLU A 97 -3.45 8.89 -4.09
C GLU A 97 -3.70 9.02 -2.59
N GLN A 98 -4.93 9.32 -2.17
CA GLN A 98 -5.33 9.33 -0.76
C GLN A 98 -5.16 7.95 -0.11
N PHE A 99 -5.57 6.89 -0.79
CA PHE A 99 -5.39 5.53 -0.31
C PHE A 99 -3.90 5.17 -0.17
N CYS A 100 -3.07 5.48 -1.16
CA CYS A 100 -1.63 5.30 -1.08
C CYS A 100 -1.03 6.10 0.08
N HIS A 101 -1.45 7.35 0.28
CA HIS A 101 -1.00 8.17 1.38
C HIS A 101 -1.39 7.57 2.73
N HIS A 102 -2.63 7.10 2.87
CA HIS A 102 -3.10 6.42 4.06
C HIS A 102 -2.28 5.15 4.34
N MET A 103 -1.96 4.35 3.32
CA MET A 103 -1.14 3.16 3.49
C MET A 103 0.32 3.47 3.81
N ARG A 104 0.92 4.49 3.19
CA ARG A 104 2.25 4.99 3.59
C ARG A 104 2.25 5.47 5.02
N GLN A 105 1.26 6.29 5.41
CA GLN A 105 1.11 6.71 6.80
C GLN A 105 0.96 5.49 7.70
N ARG A 106 0.16 4.50 7.32
CA ARG A 106 0.03 3.25 8.07
C ARG A 106 1.40 2.60 8.22
N VAL A 107 2.13 2.32 7.14
CA VAL A 107 3.46 1.70 7.15
C VAL A 107 4.52 2.53 7.91
N ASN A 108 4.50 3.87 7.79
CA ASN A 108 5.49 4.78 8.39
C ASN A 108 5.17 5.11 9.87
N SER A 109 3.91 5.34 10.22
CA SER A 109 3.43 5.43 11.62
C SER A 109 3.51 4.08 12.35
N ARG A 110 4.15 3.09 11.73
CA ARG A 110 4.48 1.79 12.26
C ARG A 110 6.01 1.59 12.34
N GLY A 111 6.80 2.66 12.19
CA GLY A 111 8.24 2.69 12.45
C GLY A 111 9.10 2.35 11.23
N LEU A 112 9.59 3.40 10.56
CA LEU A 112 10.94 3.45 10.00
C LEU A 112 11.77 4.35 10.90
#